data_AF-A0A4R9JPA9-F1
#
_entry.id   AF-A0A4R9JPA9-F1
#
_cell.length_a   1.000
_cell.length_b   1.000
_cell.length_c   1.000
_cell.angle_alpha   90.00
_cell.angle_beta   90.00
_cell.angle_gamma   90.00
#
_symmetry.space_group_name_H-M   'P 1'
#
loop_
_entity.id
_entity.type
_entity.pdbx_description
1 polymer ?
#
loop_
_entity_poly.entity_id
_entity_poly.type
_entity_poly.pdbx_seq_one_letter_code
_entity_poly.pdbx_strand_id
1 'polypeptide(L)'
;MFSALIWIDSELYKILTERHLDIGLVVKMAILSLKLEGMEPGQYPQGEFGHYERLELSRYDFFTLSLISREKEVDPNVLLSYAFTEALLEILRL
;
A
#
# COMPACT_ATOMS: atom_id res chain seq x y z
N MET A 1 -12.30 -7.20 12.29
CA MET A 1 -11.30 -7.23 11.21
C MET A 1 -11.62 -6.06 10.30
N PHE A 2 -10.63 -5.23 9.99
CA PHE A 2 -10.82 -4.01 9.22
C PHE A 2 -10.16 -4.23 7.86
N SER A 3 -10.99 -4.40 6.83
CA SER A 3 -10.50 -4.72 5.50
C SER A 3 -10.06 -3.46 4.75
N ALA A 4 -8.94 -3.55 4.05
CA ALA A 4 -8.55 -2.61 3.01
C ALA A 4 -8.46 -3.35 1.67
N LEU A 5 -8.72 -2.62 0.59
CA LEU A 5 -8.49 -3.12 -0.76
C LEU A 5 -7.23 -2.43 -1.29
N ILE A 6 -6.26 -3.20 -1.76
CA ILE A 6 -5.09 -2.61 -2.43
C ILE A 6 -5.09 -2.97 -3.89
N TRP A 7 -4.66 -2.04 -4.72
CA TRP A 7 -4.32 -2.29 -6.11
C TRP A 7 -2.80 -2.45 -6.22
N ILE A 8 -2.37 -3.51 -6.89
CA ILE A 8 -0.96 -3.82 -7.13
C ILE A 8 -0.77 -3.93 -8.64
N ASP A 9 0.23 -3.24 -9.18
CA ASP A 9 0.63 -3.39 -10.57
C ASP A 9 0.97 -4.85 -10.90
N SER A 10 0.65 -5.30 -12.12
CA SER A 10 0.81 -6.70 -12.53
C SER A 10 2.26 -7.20 -12.47
N GLU A 11 3.22 -6.33 -12.82
CA GLU A 11 4.64 -6.68 -12.77
C GLU A 11 5.10 -6.80 -11.31
N LEU A 12 4.69 -5.87 -10.46
CA LEU A 12 4.98 -5.91 -9.02
C LEU A 12 4.34 -7.13 -8.34
N TYR A 13 3.10 -7.48 -8.71
CA TYR A 13 2.42 -8.67 -8.19
C TYR A 13 3.16 -9.96 -8.55
N LYS A 14 3.63 -10.05 -9.80
CA LYS A 14 4.45 -11.17 -10.25
C LYS A 14 5.75 -11.26 -9.45
N ILE A 15 6.44 -10.14 -9.23
CA ILE A 15 7.66 -10.10 -8.43
C ILE A 15 7.42 -10.54 -6.98
N LEU A 16 6.35 -10.04 -6.34
CA LEU A 16 5.95 -10.45 -4.99
C LEU A 16 5.81 -11.97 -4.89
N THR A 17 5.13 -12.57 -5.87
CA THR A 17 4.84 -14.00 -5.91
C THR A 17 6.10 -14.82 -6.17
N GLU A 18 6.91 -14.43 -7.16
CA GLU A 18 8.14 -15.14 -7.56
C GLU A 18 9.24 -15.06 -6.50
N ARG A 19 9.35 -13.92 -5.80
CA ARG A 19 10.35 -13.71 -4.75
C ARG A 19 9.85 -14.10 -3.35
N HIS A 20 8.63 -14.62 -3.24
CA HIS A 20 8.01 -15.00 -1.97
C HIS A 20 8.05 -13.88 -0.92
N LEU A 21 7.83 -12.63 -1.36
CA LEU A 21 7.80 -11.48 -0.48
C LEU A 21 6.49 -11.47 0.32
N ASP A 22 6.60 -11.29 1.64
CA ASP A 22 5.45 -11.24 2.52
C ASP A 22 4.69 -9.92 2.35
N ILE A 23 3.51 -9.99 1.75
CA ILE A 23 2.60 -8.85 1.53
C ILE A 23 2.30 -8.13 2.85
N GLY A 24 2.12 -8.86 3.95
CA GLY A 24 1.85 -8.28 5.27
C GLY A 24 3.01 -7.47 5.81
N LEU A 25 4.25 -7.86 5.52
CA LEU A 25 5.44 -7.07 5.86
C LEU A 25 5.49 -5.77 5.04
N VAL A 26 5.29 -5.86 3.73
CA VAL A 26 5.29 -4.70 2.83
C VAL A 26 4.20 -3.69 3.25
N VAL A 27 3.01 -4.17 3.60
CA VAL A 27 1.90 -3.33 4.11
C VAL A 27 2.28 -2.62 5.41
N LYS A 28 2.93 -3.31 6.35
CA LYS A 28 3.38 -2.67 7.60
C LYS A 28 4.42 -1.59 7.34
N MET A 29 5.36 -1.84 6.43
CA MET A 29 6.35 -0.84 6.02
C MET A 29 5.67 0.36 5.37
N ALA A 30 4.74 0.13 4.44
CA ALA A 30 3.96 1.18 3.79
C ALA A 30 3.24 2.09 4.80
N ILE A 31 2.52 1.52 5.77
CA ILE A 31 1.79 2.29 6.78
C ILE A 31 2.75 3.04 7.72
N LEU A 32 3.91 2.44 8.03
CA LEU A 32 4.95 3.11 8.82
C LEU A 32 5.56 4.29 8.05
N SER A 33 5.86 4.14 6.76
CA SER A 33 6.40 5.20 5.90
C SER A 33 5.41 6.36 5.76
N LEU A 34 4.12 6.08 5.59
CA LEU A 34 3.07 7.11 5.60
C LEU A 34 3.09 7.96 6.88
N LYS A 35 3.36 7.34 8.03
CA LYS A 35 3.42 8.02 9.33
C LYS A 35 4.69 8.85 9.52
N LEU A 36 5.84 8.38 9.01
CA LEU A 36 7.14 8.98 9.28
C LEU A 36 7.50 10.09 8.28
N GLU A 37 7.22 9.88 7.00
CA GLU A 37 7.78 10.72 5.93
C GLU A 37 6.79 11.69 5.32
N GLY A 38 5.51 11.60 5.71
CA GLY A 38 4.48 12.46 5.14
C GLY A 38 4.36 12.31 3.62
N MET A 39 4.53 11.08 3.10
CA MET A 39 4.48 10.76 1.67
C MET A 39 3.29 11.40 0.96
N GLU A 40 3.55 12.24 -0.05
CA GLU A 40 2.51 12.81 -0.91
C GLU A 40 2.05 11.75 -1.92
N PRO A 41 0.77 11.33 -1.89
CA PRO A 41 0.26 10.33 -2.81
C PRO A 41 0.33 10.86 -4.26
N GLY A 42 1.06 10.13 -5.11
CA GLY A 42 1.11 10.41 -6.54
C GLY A 42 -0.22 10.14 -7.25
N GLN A 43 -0.31 10.52 -8.53
CA GLN A 43 -1.44 10.10 -9.36
C GLN A 43 -1.23 8.65 -9.79
N TYR A 44 -2.09 7.73 -9.33
CA TYR A 44 -2.16 6.41 -9.92
C TYR A 44 -2.75 6.51 -11.32
N PRO A 45 -2.08 5.99 -12.37
CA PRO A 45 -2.78 5.71 -13.59
C PRO A 45 -3.87 4.68 -13.25
N GLN A 46 -5.12 4.97 -13.61
CA GLN A 46 -6.15 3.94 -13.69
C GLN A 46 -5.78 3.01 -14.85
N GLY A 47 -4.75 2.19 -14.66
CA GLY A 47 -4.29 1.20 -15.62
C GLY A 47 -5.17 -0.03 -15.56
N GLU A 48 -5.57 -0.55 -16.72
CA GLU A 48 -6.37 -1.77 -16.86
C GLU A 48 -5.63 -3.05 -16.39
N PHE A 49 -4.34 -2.96 -16.07
CA PHE A 49 -3.45 -4.10 -15.81
C PHE A 49 -2.93 -4.13 -14.37
N GLY A 50 -3.75 -4.55 -13.40
CA GLY A 50 -3.31 -4.79 -12.03
C GLY A 50 -4.18 -5.79 -11.27
N HIS A 51 -3.74 -6.15 -10.07
CA HIS A 51 -4.40 -7.09 -9.18
C HIS A 51 -4.97 -6.37 -7.96
N TYR A 52 -6.21 -6.68 -7.63
CA TYR A 52 -6.81 -6.23 -6.38
C TYR A 52 -6.65 -7.30 -5.31
N GLU A 53 -6.02 -6.94 -4.19
CA GLU A 53 -5.86 -7.81 -3.03
C GLU A 53 -6.64 -7.24 -1.85
N ARG A 54 -7.42 -8.11 -1.19
CA ARG A 54 -8.09 -7.74 0.05
C ARG A 54 -7.18 -8.09 1.21
N LEU A 55 -6.89 -7.08 2.03
CA LEU A 55 -6.02 -7.20 3.17
C LEU A 55 -6.77 -6.93 4.45
N GLU A 56 -6.30 -7.54 5.53
CA GLU A 56 -6.86 -7.41 6.86
C GLU A 56 -5.89 -6.62 7.72
N LEU A 57 -6.30 -5.41 8.08
CA LEU A 57 -5.49 -4.51 8.87
C LEU A 57 -5.80 -4.69 10.36
N SER A 58 -4.76 -4.45 11.17
CA SER A 58 -4.97 -4.26 12.59
C SER A 58 -5.82 -3.01 12.82
N ARG A 59 -6.49 -2.93 13.98
CA ARG A 59 -7.26 -1.74 14.36
C ARG A 59 -6.39 -0.47 14.31
N TYR A 60 -5.14 -0.58 14.78
CA TYR A 60 -4.20 0.54 14.82
C TYR A 60 -3.85 1.03 13.42
N ASP A 61 -3.49 0.11 12.54
CA ASP A 61 -3.08 0.41 11.16
C ASP A 61 -4.24 1.01 10.37
N PHE A 62 -5.45 0.45 10.52
CA PHE A 62 -6.65 0.96 9.86
C PHE A 62 -6.97 2.41 10.27
N PHE A 63 -6.94 2.72 11.57
CA PHE A 63 -7.22 4.09 12.02
C PHE A 63 -6.09 5.06 11.67
N THR A 64 -4.83 4.60 11.68
CA THR A 64 -3.69 5.40 11.22
C THR A 64 -3.86 5.77 9.75
N LEU A 65 -4.13 4.79 8.89
CA LEU A 65 -4.39 5.02 7.46
C LEU A 65 -5.58 5.96 7.25
N SER A 66 -6.68 5.75 7.99
CA SER A 66 -7.88 6.59 7.90
C SER A 66 -7.63 8.05 8.32
N LEU A 67 -6.79 8.26 9.33
CA LEU A 67 -6.42 9.60 9.78
C LEU A 67 -5.60 10.33 8.71
N ILE A 68 -4.54 9.69 8.21
CA ILE A 68 -3.65 10.27 7.19
C ILE A 68 -4.42 10.51 5.89
N SER A 69 -5.27 9.56 5.48
CA SER A 69 -6.17 9.68 4.34
C SER A 69 -7.05 10.94 4.41
N ARG A 70 -7.62 11.22 5.59
CA ARG A 70 -8.41 12.42 5.82
C ARG A 70 -7.59 13.70 5.76
N GLU A 71 -6.41 13.70 6.36
CA GLU A 71 -5.50 14.85 6.35
C GLU A 71 -5.04 15.20 4.93
N LYS A 72 -4.86 14.18 4.07
CA LYS A 72 -4.42 14.34 2.68
C LYS A 72 -5.57 14.44 1.67
N GLU A 73 -6.81 14.31 2.10
CA GLU A 73 -7.99 14.29 1.23
C GLU A 73 -7.92 13.22 0.11
N VAL A 74 -7.35 12.05 0.42
CA VAL A 74 -7.19 10.92 -0.52
C VAL A 74 -7.88 9.66 0.01
N ASP A 75 -8.52 8.87 -0.86
CA ASP A 75 -9.12 7.60 -0.48
C ASP A 75 -8.09 6.67 0.21
N PRO A 76 -8.43 6.02 1.34
CA PRO A 76 -7.48 5.24 2.12
C PRO A 76 -6.93 4.03 1.36
N ASN A 77 -7.71 3.42 0.46
CA ASN A 77 -7.24 2.31 -0.37
C ASN A 77 -6.24 2.78 -1.43
N VAL A 78 -6.50 3.95 -2.03
CA VAL A 78 -5.56 4.59 -2.97
C VAL A 78 -4.27 4.96 -2.27
N LEU A 79 -4.36 5.60 -1.10
CA LEU A 79 -3.21 5.97 -0.29
C LEU A 79 -2.38 4.74 0.12
N LEU A 80 -3.04 3.66 0.54
CA LEU A 80 -2.37 2.42 0.90
C LEU A 80 -1.72 1.75 -0.30
N SER A 81 -2.38 1.75 -1.47
CA SER A 81 -1.82 1.21 -2.71
C SER A 81 -0.54 1.95 -3.07
N TYR A 82 -0.54 3.30 -2.97
CA TYR A 82 0.64 4.15 -3.17
C TYR A 82 1.80 3.77 -2.27
N ALA A 83 1.56 3.82 -0.97
CA ALA A 83 2.58 3.52 0.01
C ALA A 83 3.10 2.08 -0.12
N PHE A 84 2.23 1.14 -0.49
CA PHE A 84 2.59 -0.24 -0.74
C PHE A 84 3.55 -0.38 -1.93
N THR A 85 3.23 0.27 -3.05
CA THR A 85 4.11 0.29 -4.22
C THR A 85 5.46 0.89 -3.88
N GLU A 86 5.50 2.06 -3.23
CA GLU A 86 6.77 2.70 -2.85
C GLU A 86 7.59 1.82 -1.90
N ALA A 87 6.98 1.25 -0.86
CA ALA A 87 7.66 0.36 0.07
C ALA A 87 8.19 -0.90 -0.63
N LEU A 88 7.43 -1.48 -1.56
CA LEU A 88 7.88 -2.63 -2.34
C LEU A 88 9.07 -2.27 -3.24
N LEU A 89 9.00 -1.13 -3.93
CA LEU A 89 10.11 -0.66 -4.77
C LEU A 89 11.37 -0.38 -3.95
N GLU A 90 11.22 0.15 -2.74
CA GLU A 90 12.33 0.35 -1.81
C GLU A 90 12.96 -0.99 -1.39
N ILE A 91 12.14 -1.99 -1.03
CA ILE A 91 12.62 -3.35 -0.72
C ILE A 91 13.36 -3.96 -1.91
N LEU A 92 12.87 -3.77 -3.14
CA LEU A 92 13.49 -4.33 -4.34
C LEU A 92 14.79 -3.62 -4.76
N ARG A 93 15.07 -2.42 -4.23
CA ARG A 93 16.33 -1.69 -4.45
C ARG A 93 17.45 -2.17 -3.52
N LEU A 94 17.11 -2.86 -2.43
CA LEU A 94 18.04 -3.46 -1.46
C LEU A 94 18.54 -4.83 -1.95
#